data_AF-A0A352NRM6-F1
#
_entry.id   AF-A0A352NRM6-F1
#
_cell.length_a   1.000
_cell.length_b   1.000
_cell.length_c   1.000
_cell.angle_alpha   90.00
_cell.angle_beta   90.00
_cell.angle_gamma   90.00
#
_symmetry.space_group_name_H-M   'P 1'
#
loop_
_entity.id
_entity.type
_entity.pdbx_description
1 polymer ?
#
loop_
_entity_poly.entity_id
_entity_poly.type
_entity_poly.pdbx_seq_one_letter_code
_entity_poly.pdbx_strand_id
1 'polypeptide(L)'
;DDLDIEEDAAIFDGIKYSLEREGSQNTILLFTDDQVDEEEEILGYVKENIGDNRIFTFGIDSSANNYFLNKLAHESYGKAEFIDTQQRIEDVVLRQFNRIQNPQVDNIKIDWGKLQVSSSYPRTIDYMYDREPFSIFADVSGDVCGKITLSGEVHGKEYIRNIDIDNFNTEENANLLKKVWARKKIRSLKINMKFQRGEEKEKMRRELIELSKQNGFISPETTFIFMELREEPVLGIQLKNIIPIKVNETTLGEKIDGNVESGFWYRSFGSGENEKEYMDDNRYLDERYPRGKLLRIIAKNQFADGAFVDYEDSSMEDKIETTSMVILAFVTGSERVDIYTNQLNKAAAFICKNYDRIDFEVRPDIMKLSILALNEMKREKLLKDKYIPQMDRTVEKLYEVLNSKDETKSIFENLIKNSFKKNLASLFALSENGKYIEEEITIEEERNSIFDMAKLAVLKTFNVSGALK
;
A
#
# COMPACT_ATOMS: atom_id res chain seq x y z
N ASP A 1 -35.93 3.96 -8.05
CA ASP A 1 -34.50 3.63 -8.17
C ASP A 1 -34.32 2.29 -8.88
N ASP A 2 -34.90 2.16 -10.07
CA ASP A 2 -34.81 0.97 -10.95
C ASP A 2 -33.54 1.06 -11.82
N LEU A 3 -32.38 1.22 -11.19
CA LEU A 3 -31.10 1.20 -11.90
C LEU A 3 -30.46 -0.17 -11.70
N ASP A 4 -30.41 -0.96 -12.76
CA ASP A 4 -29.60 -2.17 -12.82
C ASP A 4 -28.13 -1.80 -13.02
N ILE A 5 -27.25 -2.50 -12.30
CA ILE A 5 -25.80 -2.31 -12.36
C ILE A 5 -25.23 -3.49 -13.14
N GLU A 6 -24.38 -3.22 -14.14
CA GLU A 6 -23.66 -4.25 -14.88
C GLU A 6 -22.45 -4.77 -14.07
N GLU A 7 -22.03 -6.03 -14.27
CA GLU A 7 -20.98 -6.65 -13.46
C GLU A 7 -19.56 -6.10 -13.72
N ASP A 8 -19.32 -5.45 -14.87
CA ASP A 8 -17.99 -5.02 -15.31
C ASP A 8 -17.82 -3.49 -15.38
N ALA A 9 -16.63 -2.99 -15.04
CA ALA A 9 -16.28 -1.58 -15.09
C ALA A 9 -15.82 -1.13 -16.50
N ALA A 10 -16.76 -0.78 -17.38
CA ALA A 10 -16.47 -0.28 -18.73
C ALA A 10 -16.00 1.20 -18.76
N ILE A 11 -14.91 1.51 -18.05
CA ILE A 11 -14.37 2.88 -17.89
C ILE A 11 -14.04 3.53 -19.25
N PHE A 12 -13.49 2.77 -20.19
CA PHE A 12 -13.08 3.33 -21.48
C PHE A 12 -14.26 3.88 -22.28
N ASP A 13 -15.36 3.13 -22.34
CA ASP A 13 -16.56 3.55 -23.06
C ASP A 13 -17.23 4.74 -22.38
N GLY A 14 -17.22 4.78 -21.04
CA GLY A 14 -17.67 5.95 -20.28
C GLY A 14 -16.87 7.21 -20.61
N ILE A 15 -15.53 7.09 -20.74
CA ILE A 15 -14.67 8.20 -21.13
C ILE A 15 -14.95 8.65 -22.56
N LYS A 16 -14.99 7.72 -23.53
CA LYS A 16 -15.34 8.04 -24.94
C LYS A 16 -16.65 8.80 -25.02
N TYR A 17 -17.68 8.28 -24.37
CA TYR A 17 -19.00 8.91 -24.31
C TYR A 17 -18.95 10.33 -23.74
N SER A 18 -18.15 10.55 -22.71
CA SER A 18 -18.01 11.87 -22.09
C SER A 18 -17.30 12.90 -22.98
N LEU A 19 -16.35 12.46 -23.82
CA LEU A 19 -15.58 13.32 -24.71
C LEU A 19 -16.27 13.59 -26.05
N GLU A 20 -17.12 12.66 -26.51
CA GLU A 20 -17.90 12.81 -27.76
C GLU A 20 -19.09 13.78 -27.62
N ARG A 21 -19.46 14.20 -26.41
CA ARG A 21 -20.59 15.10 -26.17
C ARG A 21 -20.27 16.57 -26.45
N GLU A 22 -21.26 17.28 -27.00
CA GLU A 22 -21.17 18.71 -27.33
C GLU A 22 -20.86 19.57 -26.10
N GLY A 23 -19.70 20.21 -26.12
CA GLY A 23 -19.23 21.17 -25.13
C GLY A 23 -17.75 21.39 -25.35
N SER A 24 -17.31 22.65 -25.53
CA SER A 24 -15.90 22.93 -25.82
C SER A 24 -15.00 22.75 -24.59
N GLN A 25 -15.55 22.72 -23.37
CA GLN A 25 -14.83 22.68 -22.09
C GLN A 25 -15.64 21.93 -21.02
N ASN A 26 -15.71 20.61 -21.09
CA ASN A 26 -16.44 19.81 -20.10
C ASN A 26 -15.58 19.51 -18.85
N THR A 27 -16.22 19.50 -17.69
CA THR A 27 -15.64 18.95 -16.45
C THR A 27 -16.23 17.56 -16.22
N ILE A 28 -15.37 16.55 -16.26
CA ILE A 28 -15.72 15.13 -16.13
C ILE A 28 -15.30 14.68 -14.73
N LEU A 29 -16.26 14.17 -13.96
CA LEU A 29 -16.00 13.52 -12.68
C LEU A 29 -16.07 12.01 -12.90
N LEU A 30 -14.95 11.31 -12.69
CA LEU A 30 -14.87 9.86 -12.82
C LEU A 30 -14.75 9.23 -11.44
N PHE A 31 -15.66 8.33 -11.08
CA PHE A 31 -15.62 7.56 -9.84
C PHE A 31 -15.38 6.09 -10.17
N THR A 32 -14.44 5.46 -9.48
CA THR A 32 -14.20 4.01 -9.63
C THR A 32 -13.58 3.41 -8.37
N ASP A 33 -14.03 2.22 -8.02
CA ASP A 33 -13.46 1.34 -7.01
C ASP A 33 -12.72 0.13 -7.63
N ASP A 34 -12.54 0.10 -8.95
CA ASP A 34 -12.02 -1.06 -9.68
C ASP A 34 -10.69 -0.79 -10.39
N GLN A 35 -10.05 -1.85 -10.86
CA GLN A 35 -8.90 -1.82 -11.76
C GLN A 35 -9.36 -1.91 -13.21
N VAL A 36 -8.52 -1.40 -14.11
CA VAL A 36 -8.76 -1.44 -15.55
C VAL A 36 -7.57 -2.12 -16.20
N ASP A 37 -7.82 -3.08 -17.09
CA ASP A 37 -6.74 -3.81 -17.75
C ASP A 37 -6.12 -3.01 -18.92
N GLU A 38 -6.91 -2.19 -19.63
CA GLU A 38 -6.50 -1.44 -20.83
C GLU A 38 -5.97 -0.01 -20.54
N GLU A 39 -5.17 0.18 -19.49
CA GLU A 39 -4.71 1.52 -19.05
C GLU A 39 -3.98 2.33 -20.13
N GLU A 40 -3.06 1.69 -20.87
CA GLU A 40 -2.24 2.38 -21.87
C GLU A 40 -3.09 2.87 -23.05
N GLU A 41 -4.09 2.09 -23.46
CA GLU A 41 -5.01 2.45 -24.54
C GLU A 41 -5.87 3.65 -24.14
N ILE A 42 -6.43 3.62 -22.93
CA ILE A 42 -7.26 4.71 -22.42
C ILE A 42 -6.44 6.00 -22.30
N LEU A 43 -5.24 5.92 -21.72
CA LEU A 43 -4.35 7.07 -21.58
C LEU A 43 -3.95 7.64 -22.94
N GLY A 44 -3.65 6.79 -23.92
CA GLY A 44 -3.36 7.19 -25.29
C GLY A 44 -4.53 7.92 -25.93
N TYR A 45 -5.74 7.34 -25.84
CA TYR A 45 -6.95 7.95 -26.38
C TYR A 45 -7.26 9.31 -25.75
N VAL A 46 -7.19 9.41 -24.42
CA VAL A 46 -7.44 10.65 -23.69
C VAL A 46 -6.44 11.72 -24.13
N LYS A 47 -5.16 11.39 -24.18
CA LYS A 47 -4.13 12.35 -24.62
C LYS A 47 -4.38 12.93 -26.02
N GLU A 48 -4.94 12.13 -26.93
CA GLU A 48 -5.26 12.56 -28.30
C GLU A 48 -6.58 13.32 -28.41
N ASN A 49 -7.56 13.03 -27.55
CA ASN A 49 -8.95 13.48 -27.71
C ASN A 49 -9.46 14.40 -26.59
N ILE A 50 -8.68 14.64 -25.53
CA ILE A 50 -9.14 15.39 -24.35
C ILE A 50 -9.52 16.85 -24.67
N GLY A 51 -8.85 17.49 -25.63
CA GLY A 51 -9.08 18.91 -25.95
C GLY A 51 -8.92 19.80 -24.72
N ASP A 52 -9.89 20.69 -24.48
CA ASP A 52 -9.95 21.54 -23.29
C ASP A 52 -10.80 20.92 -22.15
N ASN A 53 -11.21 19.65 -22.28
CA ASN A 53 -11.96 18.95 -21.23
C ASN A 53 -11.02 18.61 -20.06
N ARG A 54 -11.60 18.46 -18.86
CA ARG A 54 -10.85 18.11 -17.65
C ARG A 54 -11.46 16.93 -16.96
N ILE A 55 -10.63 15.99 -16.51
CA ILE A 55 -11.04 14.78 -15.81
C ILE A 55 -10.54 14.86 -14.36
N PHE A 56 -11.47 14.85 -13.42
CA PHE A 56 -11.19 14.70 -11.99
C PHE A 56 -11.59 13.29 -11.58
N THR A 57 -10.61 12.50 -11.17
CA THR A 57 -10.81 11.10 -10.81
C THR A 57 -10.98 10.95 -9.29
N PHE A 58 -11.84 10.03 -8.89
CA PHE A 58 -12.07 9.59 -7.53
C PHE A 58 -11.85 8.08 -7.48
N GLY A 59 -10.71 7.67 -6.96
CA GLY A 59 -10.46 6.27 -6.63
C GLY A 59 -11.10 5.95 -5.28
N ILE A 60 -12.03 5.00 -5.25
CA ILE A 60 -12.72 4.59 -4.04
C ILE A 60 -12.05 3.30 -3.53
N ASP A 61 -11.77 3.25 -2.23
CA ASP A 61 -11.09 2.13 -1.58
C ASP A 61 -9.67 1.87 -2.13
N SER A 62 -9.19 0.64 -2.00
CA SER A 62 -7.81 0.20 -2.18
C SER A 62 -7.52 -0.45 -3.50
N SER A 63 -8.58 -0.95 -4.13
CA SER A 63 -8.57 -1.70 -5.37
C SER A 63 -8.31 -0.77 -6.54
N ALA A 64 -8.82 0.46 -6.50
CA ALA A 64 -8.60 1.48 -7.51
C ALA A 64 -7.10 1.64 -7.87
N ASN A 65 -6.79 1.65 -9.17
CA ASN A 65 -5.41 1.83 -9.62
C ASN A 65 -4.99 3.31 -9.50
N ASN A 66 -4.28 3.63 -8.42
CA ASN A 66 -3.79 4.98 -8.18
C ASN A 66 -2.89 5.53 -9.29
N TYR A 67 -2.03 4.70 -9.89
CA TYR A 67 -1.12 5.17 -10.94
C TYR A 67 -1.92 5.59 -12.18
N PHE A 68 -2.83 4.73 -12.63
CA PHE A 68 -3.71 5.01 -13.76
C PHE A 68 -4.56 6.26 -13.52
N LEU A 69 -5.26 6.35 -12.38
CA LEU A 69 -6.16 7.48 -12.10
C LEU A 69 -5.44 8.81 -11.94
N ASN A 70 -4.25 8.83 -11.34
CA ASN A 70 -3.41 10.03 -11.28
C ASN A 70 -2.99 10.46 -12.68
N LYS A 71 -2.56 9.50 -13.52
CA LYS A 71 -2.08 9.81 -14.86
C LYS A 71 -3.22 10.27 -15.76
N LEU A 72 -4.37 9.63 -15.69
CA LEU A 72 -5.58 9.99 -16.42
C LEU A 72 -6.02 11.42 -16.11
N ALA A 73 -6.08 11.78 -14.82
CA ALA A 73 -6.39 13.15 -14.42
C ALA A 73 -5.33 14.14 -14.91
N HIS A 74 -4.04 13.79 -14.78
CA HIS A 74 -2.92 14.63 -15.20
C HIS A 74 -2.91 14.97 -16.69
N GLU A 75 -3.22 14.01 -17.58
CA GLU A 75 -3.28 14.26 -19.05
C GLU A 75 -4.36 15.30 -19.43
N SER A 76 -5.29 15.59 -18.51
CA SER A 76 -6.39 16.55 -18.70
C SER A 76 -6.25 17.82 -17.84
N TYR A 77 -5.09 18.07 -17.23
CA TYR A 77 -4.86 19.13 -16.23
C TYR A 77 -5.79 19.05 -15.01
N GLY A 78 -6.47 17.92 -14.81
CA GLY A 78 -7.33 17.64 -13.66
C GLY A 78 -6.52 17.08 -12.49
N LYS A 79 -7.21 16.57 -11.47
CA LYS A 79 -6.57 15.99 -10.28
C LYS A 79 -7.28 14.73 -9.83
N ALA A 80 -6.51 13.76 -9.36
CA ALA A 80 -7.04 12.56 -8.72
C ALA A 80 -7.20 12.79 -7.22
N GLU A 81 -8.27 12.25 -6.65
CA GLU A 81 -8.44 12.07 -5.22
C GLU A 81 -8.76 10.61 -4.93
N PHE A 82 -8.47 10.18 -3.70
CA PHE A 82 -8.70 8.82 -3.26
C PHE A 82 -9.52 8.85 -1.98
N ILE A 83 -10.62 8.10 -1.94
CA ILE A 83 -11.53 8.02 -0.81
C ILE A 83 -11.25 6.70 -0.11
N ASP A 84 -10.58 6.77 1.03
CA ASP A 84 -10.38 5.63 1.93
C ASP A 84 -11.46 5.61 3.03
N THR A 85 -11.68 4.45 3.63
CA THR A 85 -12.62 4.18 4.75
C THR A 85 -12.46 5.10 5.96
N GLN A 86 -11.29 5.72 6.14
CA GLN A 86 -11.03 6.66 7.24
C GLN A 86 -11.32 8.12 6.89
N GLN A 87 -11.54 8.44 5.62
CA GLN A 87 -11.79 9.81 5.18
C GLN A 87 -13.26 10.11 5.05
N ARG A 88 -13.62 11.32 5.44
CA ARG A 88 -14.92 11.91 5.10
C ARG A 88 -14.92 12.24 3.61
N ILE A 89 -15.77 11.54 2.87
CA ILE A 89 -15.96 11.75 1.43
C ILE A 89 -16.28 13.23 1.14
N GLU A 90 -16.97 13.91 2.05
CA GLU A 90 -17.33 15.32 1.95
C GLU A 90 -16.11 16.22 1.80
N ASP A 91 -15.03 15.98 2.55
CA ASP A 91 -13.83 16.81 2.50
C ASP A 91 -13.10 16.63 1.15
N VAL A 92 -13.08 15.41 0.63
CA VAL A 92 -12.48 15.04 -0.66
C VAL A 92 -13.25 15.70 -1.81
N VAL A 93 -14.57 15.55 -1.79
CA VAL A 93 -15.48 16.15 -2.77
C VAL A 93 -15.37 17.67 -2.74
N LEU A 94 -15.39 18.29 -1.55
CA LEU A 94 -15.25 19.75 -1.42
C LEU A 94 -13.92 20.27 -2.00
N ARG A 95 -12.80 19.56 -1.81
CA ARG A 95 -11.52 19.96 -2.44
C ARG A 95 -11.59 19.94 -3.96
N GLN A 96 -12.15 18.89 -4.55
CA GLN A 96 -12.30 18.78 -6.01
C GLN A 96 -13.23 19.86 -6.57
N PHE A 97 -14.37 20.10 -5.91
CA PHE A 97 -15.27 21.17 -6.32
C PHE A 97 -14.62 22.55 -6.20
N ASN A 98 -13.78 22.79 -5.19
CA ASN A 98 -13.00 24.02 -5.11
C ASN A 98 -12.04 24.16 -6.31
N ARG A 99 -11.38 23.09 -6.77
CA ARG A 99 -10.54 23.13 -7.97
C ARG A 99 -11.33 23.46 -9.22
N ILE A 100 -12.52 22.87 -9.36
CA ILE A 100 -13.40 23.07 -10.51
C ILE A 100 -13.94 24.51 -10.58
N GLN A 101 -14.27 25.10 -9.43
CA GLN A 101 -14.89 26.43 -9.36
C GLN A 101 -13.88 27.58 -9.42
N ASN A 102 -12.63 27.34 -9.06
CA ASN A 102 -11.63 28.40 -8.97
C ASN A 102 -10.72 28.46 -10.22
N PRO A 103 -10.18 29.65 -10.53
CA PRO A 103 -9.22 29.77 -11.62
C PRO A 103 -7.97 28.92 -11.35
N GLN A 104 -7.38 28.42 -12.43
CA GLN A 104 -6.08 27.78 -12.41
C GLN A 104 -5.07 28.63 -13.16
N VAL A 105 -3.81 28.49 -12.79
CA VAL A 105 -2.67 29.06 -13.51
C VAL A 105 -2.08 27.95 -14.36
N ASP A 106 -2.06 28.14 -15.66
CA ASP A 106 -1.48 27.23 -16.65
C ASP A 106 -0.13 27.79 -17.15
N ASN A 107 0.62 26.97 -17.90
CA ASN A 107 1.86 27.38 -18.58
C ASN A 107 2.88 28.02 -17.64
N ILE A 108 3.02 27.46 -16.44
CA ILE A 108 3.80 28.07 -15.37
C ILE A 108 5.30 28.00 -15.67
N LYS A 109 5.96 29.15 -15.52
CA LYS A 109 7.41 29.30 -15.62
C LYS A 109 7.95 29.99 -14.37
N ILE A 110 9.13 29.55 -13.93
CA ILE A 110 9.85 30.15 -12.82
C ILE A 110 11.12 30.78 -13.38
N ASP A 111 11.24 32.08 -13.19
CA ASP A 111 12.49 32.82 -13.33
C ASP A 111 13.14 32.96 -11.95
N TRP A 112 14.28 32.32 -11.79
CA TRP A 112 15.06 32.30 -10.56
C TRP A 112 15.89 33.58 -10.34
N GLY A 113 15.88 34.51 -11.30
CA GLY A 113 16.57 35.78 -11.20
C GLY A 113 18.09 35.61 -11.07
N LYS A 114 18.64 36.05 -9.94
CA LYS A 114 20.09 35.99 -9.66
C LYS A 114 20.54 34.66 -9.04
N LEU A 115 19.62 33.80 -8.66
CA LEU A 115 19.94 32.53 -7.99
C LEU A 115 20.60 31.55 -8.97
N GLN A 116 21.65 30.88 -8.51
CA GLN A 116 22.30 29.81 -9.26
C GLN A 116 21.65 28.47 -8.87
N VAL A 117 20.60 28.09 -9.60
CA VAL A 117 19.86 26.85 -9.35
C VAL A 117 20.45 25.70 -10.16
N SER A 118 20.96 24.67 -9.50
CA SER A 118 21.48 23.46 -10.14
C SER A 118 20.33 22.53 -10.59
N SER A 119 19.29 22.42 -9.76
CA SER A 119 18.17 21.51 -9.94
C SER A 119 17.00 21.89 -9.04
N SER A 120 15.77 21.80 -9.56
CA SER A 120 14.53 21.98 -8.79
C SER A 120 13.66 20.73 -8.77
N TYR A 121 12.78 20.65 -7.78
CA TYR A 121 11.67 19.71 -7.71
C TYR A 121 10.37 20.42 -7.31
N PRO A 122 9.27 20.21 -8.04
CA PRO A 122 9.23 19.52 -9.32
C PRO A 122 10.04 20.28 -10.39
N ARG A 123 10.40 19.58 -11.47
CA ARG A 123 11.21 20.16 -12.56
C ARG A 123 10.37 21.09 -13.44
N THR A 124 9.14 20.68 -13.70
CA THR A 124 8.12 21.42 -14.46
C THR A 124 6.88 21.54 -13.60
N ILE A 125 6.10 22.60 -13.84
CA ILE A 125 4.81 22.82 -13.19
C ILE A 125 3.83 23.07 -14.33
N ASP A 126 2.92 22.13 -14.54
CA ASP A 126 2.03 22.20 -15.69
C ASP A 126 0.81 23.10 -15.36
N TYR A 127 0.28 22.98 -14.14
CA TYR A 127 -0.85 23.76 -13.65
C TYR A 127 -0.82 23.95 -12.12
N MET A 128 -1.46 25.00 -11.63
CA MET A 128 -1.73 25.22 -10.19
C MET A 128 -3.16 25.68 -9.97
N TYR A 129 -3.81 25.14 -8.95
CA TYR A 129 -5.14 25.55 -8.51
C TYR A 129 -5.06 26.65 -7.45
N ASP A 130 -5.98 27.61 -7.51
CA ASP A 130 -6.11 28.61 -6.44
C ASP A 130 -6.36 27.94 -5.08
N ARG A 131 -5.85 28.58 -4.03
CA ARG A 131 -5.95 28.13 -2.62
C ARG A 131 -5.33 26.77 -2.32
N GLU A 132 -4.62 26.15 -3.26
CA GLU A 132 -3.80 24.98 -2.98
C GLU A 132 -2.36 25.39 -2.65
N PRO A 133 -1.78 24.94 -1.53
CA PRO A 133 -0.38 25.16 -1.25
C PRO A 133 0.48 24.40 -2.26
N PHE A 134 1.40 25.11 -2.92
CA PHE A 134 2.41 24.54 -3.80
C PHE A 134 3.81 24.77 -3.20
N SER A 135 4.67 23.76 -3.27
CA SER A 135 6.06 23.86 -2.77
C SER A 135 7.03 23.47 -3.85
N ILE A 136 8.05 24.31 -4.04
CA ILE A 136 9.16 24.09 -4.95
C ILE A 136 10.43 24.03 -4.11
N PHE A 137 11.21 22.98 -4.32
CA PHE A 137 12.51 22.81 -3.70
C PHE A 137 13.56 23.06 -4.76
N ALA A 138 14.52 23.94 -4.49
CA ALA A 138 15.63 24.25 -5.38
C ALA A 138 16.95 24.00 -4.66
N ASP A 139 17.88 23.35 -5.34
CA ASP A 139 19.28 23.29 -4.93
C ASP A 139 19.99 24.50 -5.52
N VAL A 140 20.47 25.36 -4.64
CA VAL A 140 21.00 26.69 -4.96
C VAL A 140 22.42 26.78 -4.45
N SER A 141 23.33 27.23 -5.31
CA SER A 141 24.71 27.54 -4.92
C SER A 141 24.91 29.03 -4.70
N GLY A 142 25.70 29.39 -3.68
CA GLY A 142 26.01 30.79 -3.35
C GLY A 142 24.94 31.46 -2.49
N ASP A 143 24.88 32.78 -2.56
CA ASP A 143 23.97 33.59 -1.72
C ASP A 143 22.51 33.44 -2.14
N VAL A 144 21.64 33.17 -1.17
CA VAL A 144 20.19 33.04 -1.37
C VAL A 144 19.55 34.41 -1.13
N CYS A 145 19.54 35.25 -2.16
CA CYS A 145 18.95 36.59 -2.12
C CYS A 145 18.30 36.97 -3.46
N GLY A 146 17.46 37.99 -3.43
CA GLY A 146 16.83 38.61 -4.58
C GLY A 146 15.38 38.21 -4.74
N LYS A 147 14.96 38.07 -5.99
CA LYS A 147 13.57 37.99 -6.37
C LYS A 147 13.35 36.85 -7.36
N ILE A 148 12.39 35.99 -7.05
CA ILE A 148 11.91 34.91 -7.92
C ILE A 148 10.62 35.40 -8.58
N THR A 149 10.51 35.20 -9.88
CA THR A 149 9.30 35.56 -10.64
C THR A 149 8.64 34.29 -11.15
N LEU A 150 7.39 34.10 -10.77
CA LEU A 150 6.52 33.05 -11.27
C LEU A 150 5.58 33.68 -12.30
N SER A 151 5.58 33.17 -13.52
CA SER A 151 4.68 33.62 -14.59
C SER A 151 3.81 32.46 -15.07
N GLY A 152 2.60 32.75 -15.54
CA GLY A 152 1.72 31.77 -16.16
C GLY A 152 0.53 32.46 -16.81
N GLU A 153 -0.52 31.70 -17.06
CA GLU A 153 -1.72 32.18 -17.75
C GLU A 153 -2.98 31.80 -16.96
N VAL A 154 -3.89 32.75 -16.79
CA VAL A 154 -5.20 32.54 -16.16
C VAL A 154 -6.27 33.07 -17.12
N HIS A 155 -7.07 32.18 -17.69
CA HIS A 155 -8.14 32.53 -18.64
C HIS A 155 -7.67 33.48 -19.78
N GLY A 156 -6.55 33.18 -20.44
CA GLY A 156 -6.04 34.01 -21.53
C GLY A 156 -5.24 35.24 -21.10
N LYS A 157 -5.09 35.48 -19.78
CA LYS A 157 -4.38 36.65 -19.23
C LYS A 157 -3.09 36.24 -18.56
N GLU A 158 -2.05 37.04 -18.75
CA GLU A 158 -0.77 36.85 -18.09
C GLU A 158 -0.92 37.00 -16.57
N TYR A 159 -0.45 36.00 -15.84
CA TYR A 159 -0.32 35.99 -14.40
C TYR A 159 1.15 36.11 -14.03
N ILE A 160 1.51 37.10 -13.21
CA ILE A 160 2.87 37.28 -12.71
C ILE A 160 2.83 37.42 -11.19
N ARG A 161 3.61 36.59 -10.51
CA ARG A 161 3.82 36.66 -9.07
C ARG A 161 5.30 36.80 -8.77
N ASN A 162 5.59 37.78 -7.92
CA ASN A 162 6.92 38.15 -7.51
C ASN A 162 7.13 37.73 -6.04
N ILE A 163 8.19 36.97 -5.78
CA ILE A 163 8.53 36.47 -4.45
C ILE A 163 9.89 37.04 -4.07
N ASP A 164 9.94 37.81 -3.00
CA ASP A 164 11.16 38.39 -2.44
C ASP A 164 11.71 37.44 -1.37
N ILE A 165 12.99 37.10 -1.48
CA ILE A 165 13.68 36.16 -0.60
C ILE A 165 14.82 36.80 0.20
N ASP A 166 14.97 38.13 0.17
CA ASP A 166 16.07 38.83 0.85
C ASP A 166 16.07 38.64 2.39
N ASN A 167 14.92 38.30 2.98
CA ASN A 167 14.76 38.09 4.44
C ASN A 167 14.55 36.62 4.84
N PHE A 168 14.83 35.66 3.95
CA PHE A 168 14.67 34.23 4.26
C PHE A 168 15.84 33.71 5.12
N ASN A 169 15.64 33.59 6.44
CA ASN A 169 16.60 32.89 7.31
C ASN A 169 16.48 31.37 7.08
N THR A 170 17.39 30.82 6.30
CA THR A 170 17.43 29.38 6.00
C THR A 170 18.37 28.60 6.92
N GLU A 171 19.19 29.25 7.74
CA GLU A 171 20.27 28.60 8.48
C GLU A 171 19.77 27.54 9.47
N GLU A 172 18.71 27.84 10.22
CA GLU A 172 18.17 26.94 11.25
C GLU A 172 17.62 25.63 10.66
N ASN A 173 17.10 25.68 9.43
CA ASN A 173 16.45 24.55 8.76
C ASN A 173 17.19 24.04 7.52
N ALA A 174 18.36 24.58 7.18
CA ALA A 174 19.09 24.27 5.95
C ALA A 174 19.35 22.76 5.79
N ASN A 175 19.77 22.11 6.88
CA ASN A 175 20.02 20.66 6.88
C ASN A 175 18.75 19.84 6.66
N LEU A 176 17.61 20.27 7.22
CA LEU A 176 16.32 19.60 7.01
C LEU A 176 15.84 19.80 5.57
N LEU A 177 15.89 21.03 5.06
CA LEU A 177 15.51 21.37 3.69
C LEU A 177 16.34 20.60 2.67
N LYS A 178 17.65 20.46 2.89
CA LYS A 178 18.54 19.65 2.06
C LYS A 178 18.10 18.19 2.00
N LYS A 179 17.77 17.59 3.15
CA LYS A 179 17.25 16.21 3.20
C LYS A 179 15.91 16.06 2.49
N VAL A 180 15.01 17.04 2.65
CA VAL A 180 13.70 17.05 1.96
C VAL A 180 13.90 17.14 0.44
N TRP A 181 14.73 18.07 -0.04
CA TRP A 181 15.07 18.21 -1.45
C TRP A 181 15.65 16.91 -2.02
N ALA A 182 16.61 16.29 -1.32
CA ALA A 182 17.24 15.05 -1.76
C ALA A 182 16.24 13.88 -1.88
N ARG A 183 15.32 13.74 -0.91
CA ARG A 183 14.24 12.75 -0.98
C ARG A 183 13.31 12.99 -2.17
N LYS A 184 12.91 14.24 -2.41
CA LYS A 184 12.06 14.59 -3.55
C LYS A 184 12.77 14.35 -4.89
N LYS A 185 14.06 14.66 -4.99
CA LYS A 185 14.88 14.36 -6.17
C LYS A 185 14.95 12.85 -6.44
N ILE A 186 15.18 12.04 -5.41
CA ILE A 186 15.19 10.56 -5.53
C ILE A 186 13.85 10.02 -6.00
N ARG A 187 12.72 10.57 -5.50
CA ARG A 187 11.38 10.21 -5.99
C ARG A 187 11.23 10.49 -7.49
N SER A 188 11.69 11.66 -7.95
CA SER A 188 11.69 12.00 -9.38
C SER A 188 12.54 11.04 -10.21
N LEU A 189 13.77 10.73 -9.75
CA LEU A 189 14.66 9.79 -10.42
C LEU A 189 14.01 8.41 -10.53
N LYS A 190 13.40 7.91 -9.45
CA LYS A 190 12.71 6.60 -9.43
C LYS A 190 11.58 6.54 -10.46
N ILE A 191 10.76 7.59 -10.56
CA ILE A 191 9.67 7.65 -11.54
C ILE A 191 10.24 7.63 -12.96
N ASN A 192 11.23 8.46 -13.24
CA ASN A 192 11.84 8.55 -14.56
C ASN A 192 12.56 7.25 -14.98
N MET A 193 13.20 6.56 -14.03
CA MET A 193 13.85 5.26 -14.27
C MET A 193 12.89 4.17 -14.77
N LYS A 194 11.58 4.29 -14.55
CA LYS A 194 10.59 3.34 -15.08
C LYS A 194 10.47 3.42 -16.60
N PHE A 195 10.67 4.60 -17.18
CA PHE A 195 10.49 4.86 -18.61
C PHE A 195 11.79 4.78 -19.42
N GLN A 196 12.92 4.58 -18.74
CA GLN A 196 14.26 4.62 -19.33
C GLN A 196 14.91 3.24 -19.33
N ARG A 197 15.80 2.98 -20.29
CA ARG A 197 16.49 1.70 -20.46
C ARG A 197 17.98 1.91 -20.68
N GLY A 198 18.77 0.86 -20.44
CA GLY A 198 20.21 0.85 -20.71
C GLY A 198 21.00 1.87 -19.88
N GLU A 199 21.96 2.54 -20.51
CA GLU A 199 22.93 3.42 -19.85
C GLU A 199 22.29 4.61 -19.12
N GLU A 200 21.20 5.16 -19.65
CA GLU A 200 20.50 6.28 -19.03
C GLU A 200 19.87 5.90 -17.69
N LYS A 201 19.28 4.70 -17.61
CA LYS A 201 18.74 4.16 -16.37
C LYS A 201 19.85 3.95 -15.33
N GLU A 202 20.99 3.42 -15.75
CA GLU A 202 22.16 3.22 -14.88
C GLU A 202 22.80 4.54 -14.41
N LYS A 203 22.76 5.58 -15.24
CA LYS A 203 23.17 6.94 -14.83
C LYS A 203 22.26 7.47 -13.73
N MET A 204 20.94 7.36 -13.88
CA MET A 204 19.98 7.79 -12.85
C MET A 204 20.08 6.97 -11.58
N ARG A 205 20.29 5.66 -11.69
CA ARG A 205 20.55 4.76 -10.56
C ARG A 205 21.77 5.20 -9.76
N ARG A 206 22.88 5.50 -10.43
CA ARG A 206 24.10 6.02 -9.78
C ARG A 206 23.86 7.35 -9.08
N GLU A 207 23.16 8.29 -9.72
CA GLU A 207 22.80 9.58 -9.11
C GLU A 207 21.96 9.39 -7.84
N LEU A 208 20.97 8.49 -7.88
CA LEU A 208 20.13 8.15 -6.72
C LEU A 208 20.95 7.59 -5.55
N ILE A 209 21.85 6.65 -5.84
CA ILE A 209 22.73 6.04 -4.83
C ILE A 209 23.62 7.11 -4.18
N GLU A 210 24.22 7.99 -4.97
CA GLU A 210 25.08 9.06 -4.45
C GLU A 210 24.29 10.07 -3.60
N LEU A 211 23.10 10.49 -4.04
CA LEU A 211 22.23 11.37 -3.25
C LEU A 211 21.85 10.74 -1.91
N SER A 212 21.50 9.45 -1.90
CA SER A 212 21.18 8.72 -0.67
C SER A 212 22.37 8.65 0.29
N LYS A 213 23.56 8.29 -0.21
CA LYS A 213 24.79 8.21 0.59
C LYS A 213 25.19 9.56 1.18
N GLN A 214 25.18 10.62 0.37
CA GLN A 214 25.59 11.97 0.79
C GLN A 214 24.69 12.55 1.87
N ASN A 215 23.40 12.19 1.87
CA ASN A 215 22.42 12.73 2.81
C ASN A 215 22.09 11.78 3.97
N GLY A 216 22.69 10.57 3.99
CA GLY A 216 22.60 9.62 5.09
C GLY A 216 21.19 9.09 5.32
N PHE A 217 20.47 8.74 4.25
CA PHE A 217 19.17 8.07 4.36
C PHE A 217 19.03 6.94 3.35
N ILE A 218 18.13 6.03 3.65
CA ILE A 218 17.93 4.77 2.94
C ILE A 218 17.06 5.02 1.70
N SER A 219 17.31 4.26 0.64
CA SER A 219 16.56 4.33 -0.61
C SER A 219 16.30 2.91 -1.12
N PRO A 220 15.47 2.72 -2.17
CA PRO A 220 15.30 1.39 -2.79
C PRO A 220 16.60 0.74 -3.28
N GLU A 221 17.69 1.51 -3.42
CA GLU A 221 18.98 1.05 -3.94
C GLU A 221 20.10 1.09 -2.89
N THR A 222 19.80 1.45 -1.65
CA THR A 222 20.80 1.59 -0.58
C THR A 222 20.24 1.06 0.73
N THR A 223 21.10 0.44 1.55
CA THR A 223 20.73 0.00 2.91
C THR A 223 21.83 0.39 3.89
N PHE A 224 21.49 0.51 5.18
CA PHE A 224 22.51 0.62 6.22
C PHE A 224 23.04 -0.76 6.59
N ILE A 225 24.36 -0.85 6.68
CA ILE A 225 25.05 -2.04 7.16
C ILE A 225 25.82 -1.67 8.43
N PHE A 226 25.81 -2.56 9.40
CA PHE A 226 26.70 -2.49 10.55
C PHE A 226 27.96 -3.29 10.23
N MET A 227 29.14 -2.69 10.42
CA MET A 227 30.42 -3.37 10.21
C MET A 227 31.15 -3.49 11.54
N GLU A 228 31.31 -4.72 12.01
CA GLU A 228 32.10 -5.04 13.18
C GLU A 228 33.52 -5.40 12.74
N LEU A 229 34.52 -4.73 13.33
CA LEU A 229 35.93 -5.04 13.14
C LEU A 229 36.39 -5.91 14.31
N ARG A 230 36.77 -7.16 14.05
CA ARG A 230 37.38 -8.05 15.05
C ARG A 230 38.83 -8.28 14.69
N GLU A 231 39.73 -8.10 15.65
CA GLU A 231 41.13 -8.51 15.48
C GLU A 231 41.27 -9.97 15.87
N GLU A 232 41.75 -10.79 14.93
CA GLU A 232 42.02 -12.19 15.19
C GLU A 232 43.30 -12.31 16.04
N PRO A 233 43.21 -12.75 17.31
CA PRO A 233 44.29 -12.58 18.29
C PRO A 233 45.57 -13.35 17.96
N VAL A 234 45.49 -14.36 17.07
CA VAL A 234 46.63 -15.21 16.70
C VAL A 234 47.35 -14.70 15.44
N LEU A 235 46.61 -14.12 14.49
CA LEU A 235 47.14 -13.74 13.18
C LEU A 235 47.28 -12.22 13.01
N GLY A 236 46.72 -11.41 13.91
CA GLY A 236 46.73 -9.94 13.81
C GLY A 236 45.95 -9.40 12.61
N ILE A 237 45.09 -10.23 12.00
CA ILE A 237 44.27 -9.88 10.84
C ILE A 237 42.96 -9.26 11.34
N GLN A 238 42.56 -8.15 10.75
CA GLN A 238 41.23 -7.56 10.99
C GLN A 238 40.17 -8.28 10.15
N LEU A 239 39.29 -9.01 10.82
CA LEU A 239 38.08 -9.58 10.24
C LEU A 239 36.98 -8.52 10.21
N LYS A 240 36.36 -8.36 9.04
CA LYS A 240 35.19 -7.50 8.84
C LYS A 240 33.93 -8.36 8.85
N ASN A 241 33.12 -8.23 9.89
CA ASN A 241 31.82 -8.87 9.94
C ASN A 241 30.75 -7.84 9.53
N ILE A 242 30.04 -8.10 8.43
CA ILE A 242 28.99 -7.21 7.93
C ILE A 242 27.65 -7.76 8.40
N ILE A 243 26.98 -7.02 9.28
CA ILE A 243 25.65 -7.35 9.78
C ILE A 243 24.67 -6.40 9.06
N PRO A 244 23.81 -6.90 8.17
CA PRO A 244 22.75 -6.08 7.60
C PRO A 244 21.83 -5.61 8.72
N ILE A 245 21.56 -4.31 8.79
CA ILE A 245 20.62 -3.77 9.77
C ILE A 245 19.22 -4.07 9.24
N LYS A 246 18.36 -4.68 10.06
CA LYS A 246 16.93 -4.76 9.74
C LYS A 246 16.36 -3.35 9.77
N VAL A 247 15.99 -2.86 8.59
CA VAL A 247 15.44 -1.53 8.42
C VAL A 247 13.94 -1.69 8.27
N ASN A 248 13.16 -1.25 9.25
CA ASN A 248 11.70 -1.22 9.12
C ASN A 248 11.31 -0.36 7.91
N GLU A 249 10.30 -0.77 7.14
CA GLU A 249 9.77 0.00 6.00
C GLU A 249 9.39 1.44 6.35
N THR A 250 9.12 1.78 7.61
CA THR A 250 8.91 3.16 8.09
C THR A 250 10.16 4.06 7.97
N THR A 251 11.33 3.46 7.82
CA THR A 251 12.64 4.10 7.69
C THR A 251 13.05 4.23 6.21
N LEU A 252 12.56 3.32 5.37
CA LEU A 252 12.73 3.25 3.90
C LEU A 252 11.64 4.02 3.15
N GLY A 253 10.46 4.08 3.74
CA GLY A 253 9.24 4.64 3.22
C GLY A 253 8.65 5.61 4.22
N GLU A 254 8.21 6.74 3.70
CA GLU A 254 7.19 7.55 4.34
C GLU A 254 6.01 6.63 4.69
N LYS A 255 5.84 6.22 5.96
CA LYS A 255 4.50 6.25 6.55
C LYS A 255 4.13 7.72 6.70
N ILE A 256 3.88 8.34 5.56
CA ILE A 256 2.80 9.30 5.47
C ILE A 256 1.61 8.39 5.17
N ASP A 257 0.49 8.59 5.86
CA ASP A 257 -0.79 8.03 5.41
C ASP A 257 -0.92 8.15 3.89
N GLY A 258 -1.80 7.39 3.26
CA GLY A 258 -2.13 7.54 1.83
C GLY A 258 -2.60 8.95 1.40
N ASN A 259 -2.49 9.95 2.27
CA ASN A 259 -2.69 11.36 2.05
C ASN A 259 -1.39 12.13 2.27
N VAL A 260 -0.63 12.43 1.22
CA VAL A 260 -0.19 13.81 0.89
C VAL A 260 0.37 13.78 -0.54
N GLU A 261 -0.52 13.89 -1.53
CA GLU A 261 -0.22 14.63 -2.77
C GLU A 261 -1.36 15.62 -3.06
N SER A 262 -1.50 16.59 -2.16
CA SER A 262 -1.75 18.00 -2.48
C SER A 262 -1.83 18.81 -1.19
N GLY A 263 -1.09 19.92 -1.12
CA GLY A 263 -1.13 20.85 0.01
C GLY A 263 -0.18 20.52 1.16
N PHE A 264 0.99 21.14 1.08
CA PHE A 264 2.09 21.07 2.03
C PHE A 264 1.78 21.84 3.33
N TRP A 265 1.88 21.17 4.47
CA TRP A 265 2.07 21.80 5.79
C TRP A 265 3.04 20.97 6.64
N TYR A 266 4.17 21.58 7.02
CA TYR A 266 5.01 21.12 8.11
C TYR A 266 4.52 21.86 9.37
N ARG A 267 3.93 21.17 10.33
CA ARG A 267 3.84 21.72 11.69
C ARG A 267 5.23 21.59 12.30
N SER A 268 5.84 22.72 12.62
CA SER A 268 6.97 22.76 13.55
C SER A 268 6.54 22.06 14.84
N PHE A 269 7.29 21.04 15.24
CA PHE A 269 7.14 20.42 16.56
C PHE A 269 7.46 21.50 17.60
N GLY A 270 6.42 22.08 18.20
CA GLY A 270 6.54 22.76 19.48
C GLY A 270 6.98 21.74 20.51
N SER A 271 8.08 22.04 21.18
CA SER A 271 8.65 21.30 22.30
C SER A 271 7.58 20.91 23.33
N GLY A 272 7.22 19.64 23.31
CA GLY A 272 6.66 18.95 24.46
C GLY A 272 7.67 17.91 24.89
N GLU A 273 8.39 18.19 25.97
CA GLU A 273 8.91 17.12 26.81
C GLU A 273 7.75 16.18 27.12
N ASN A 274 7.92 14.88 26.89
CA ASN A 274 7.52 13.83 27.82
C ASN A 274 7.94 12.44 27.31
N GLU A 275 8.88 11.88 28.07
CA GLU A 275 8.94 10.49 28.52
C GLU A 275 9.04 9.36 27.46
N LYS A 276 10.28 8.84 27.35
CA LYS A 276 10.53 7.47 26.91
C LYS A 276 9.93 6.49 27.92
N GLU A 277 8.68 6.10 27.74
CA GLU A 277 8.19 4.81 28.19
C GLU A 277 8.35 3.79 27.05
N TYR A 278 8.99 2.66 27.33
CA TYR A 278 8.95 1.50 26.45
C TYR A 278 7.48 1.08 26.31
N MET A 279 6.87 1.31 25.14
CA MET A 279 5.53 0.83 24.84
C MET A 279 5.55 -0.69 24.81
N ASP A 280 4.69 -1.29 25.61
CA ASP A 280 4.24 -2.69 25.53
C ASP A 280 4.05 -3.12 24.07
N ASP A 281 4.81 -4.11 23.58
CA ASP A 281 4.90 -4.52 22.16
C ASP A 281 3.54 -4.83 21.53
N ASN A 282 2.56 -5.25 22.34
CA ASN A 282 1.18 -5.47 21.91
C ASN A 282 0.46 -4.19 21.49
N ARG A 283 0.68 -3.07 22.19
CA ARG A 283 0.04 -1.79 21.86
C ARG A 283 0.54 -1.25 20.53
N TYR A 284 1.81 -1.49 20.20
CA TYR A 284 2.39 -1.12 18.91
C TYR A 284 1.69 -1.85 17.76
N LEU A 285 1.50 -3.17 17.85
CA LEU A 285 0.80 -3.95 16.83
C LEU A 285 -0.69 -3.62 16.77
N ASP A 286 -1.32 -3.29 17.90
CA ASP A 286 -2.73 -2.85 17.95
C ASP A 286 -2.95 -1.50 17.27
N GLU A 287 -2.08 -0.52 17.49
CA GLU A 287 -2.16 0.79 16.84
C GLU A 287 -1.75 0.74 15.36
N ARG A 288 -0.70 -0.03 15.03
CA ARG A 288 -0.11 -0.04 13.68
C ARG A 288 -0.90 -0.88 12.68
N TYR A 289 -1.52 -1.95 13.16
CA TYR A 289 -2.21 -2.97 12.37
C TYR A 289 -3.60 -3.27 12.96
N PRO A 290 -4.56 -2.34 12.85
CA PRO A 290 -5.95 -2.66 13.14
C PRO A 290 -6.42 -3.76 12.19
N ARG A 291 -7.32 -4.62 12.67
CA ARG A 291 -7.70 -5.85 11.97
C ARG A 291 -8.23 -5.61 10.55
N GLY A 292 -9.06 -4.60 10.32
CA GLY A 292 -9.50 -4.22 8.97
C GLY A 292 -8.34 -3.86 8.02
N LYS A 293 -7.27 -3.24 8.53
CA LYS A 293 -6.06 -2.95 7.73
C LYS A 293 -5.29 -4.23 7.40
N LEU A 294 -5.18 -5.17 8.34
CA LEU A 294 -4.55 -6.48 8.10
C LEU A 294 -5.26 -7.21 6.96
N LEU A 295 -6.59 -7.30 7.01
CA LEU A 295 -7.39 -7.94 5.96
C LEU A 295 -7.16 -7.29 4.59
N ARG A 296 -7.13 -5.95 4.54
CA ARG A 296 -6.88 -5.20 3.30
C ARG A 296 -5.50 -5.49 2.71
N ILE A 297 -4.46 -5.51 3.53
CA ILE A 297 -3.09 -5.83 3.08
C ILE A 297 -3.01 -7.27 2.59
N ILE A 298 -3.59 -8.22 3.35
CA ILE A 298 -3.61 -9.63 2.97
C ILE A 298 -4.31 -9.79 1.62
N ALA A 299 -5.51 -9.22 1.45
CA ALA A 299 -6.29 -9.33 0.21
C ALA A 299 -5.52 -8.85 -1.03
N LYS A 300 -4.68 -7.81 -0.91
CA LYS A 300 -3.87 -7.27 -2.00
C LYS A 300 -2.75 -8.19 -2.47
N ASN A 301 -2.34 -9.16 -1.65
CA ASN A 301 -1.21 -10.04 -1.92
C ASN A 301 -1.67 -11.45 -2.34
N GLN A 302 -2.87 -11.59 -2.91
CA GLN A 302 -3.32 -12.86 -3.49
C GLN A 302 -2.63 -13.13 -4.83
N PHE A 303 -2.13 -14.35 -5.00
CA PHE A 303 -1.59 -14.82 -6.28
C PHE A 303 -2.69 -15.15 -7.28
N ALA A 304 -2.34 -15.15 -8.57
CA ALA A 304 -3.30 -15.38 -9.66
C ALA A 304 -3.99 -16.76 -9.61
N ASP A 305 -3.34 -17.76 -9.02
CA ASP A 305 -3.89 -19.10 -8.81
C ASP A 305 -4.82 -19.20 -7.58
N GLY A 306 -4.97 -18.11 -6.83
CA GLY A 306 -5.80 -18.00 -5.63
C GLY A 306 -5.05 -18.19 -4.31
N ALA A 307 -3.77 -18.54 -4.35
CA ALA A 307 -2.97 -18.74 -3.14
C ALA A 307 -2.65 -17.44 -2.41
N PHE A 308 -2.44 -17.53 -1.10
CA PHE A 308 -1.72 -16.55 -0.31
C PHE A 308 -0.46 -17.20 0.25
N VAL A 309 0.68 -16.51 0.14
CA VAL A 309 1.95 -16.98 0.68
C VAL A 309 2.94 -15.83 0.81
N ASP A 310 3.92 -15.98 1.71
CA ASP A 310 4.96 -14.98 1.94
C ASP A 310 5.98 -14.90 0.80
N TYR A 311 6.30 -16.05 0.18
CA TYR A 311 7.25 -16.15 -0.92
C TYR A 311 6.72 -17.02 -2.07
N GLU A 312 7.00 -16.62 -3.31
CA GLU A 312 6.52 -17.33 -4.51
C GLU A 312 7.02 -18.79 -4.60
N ASP A 313 8.22 -19.04 -4.09
CA ASP A 313 8.93 -20.32 -4.07
C ASP A 313 8.65 -21.18 -2.83
N SER A 314 7.76 -20.73 -1.94
CA SER A 314 7.31 -21.53 -0.79
C SER A 314 6.69 -22.87 -1.21
N SER A 315 6.76 -23.85 -0.30
CA SER A 315 6.25 -25.18 -0.57
C SER A 315 4.74 -25.16 -0.79
N MET A 316 4.20 -26.18 -1.47
CA MET A 316 2.75 -26.30 -1.65
C MET A 316 2.02 -26.42 -0.30
N GLU A 317 2.67 -27.05 0.67
CA GLU A 317 2.16 -27.16 2.03
C GLU A 317 2.05 -25.79 2.72
N ASP A 318 3.08 -24.94 2.63
CA ASP A 318 3.06 -23.58 3.18
C ASP A 318 2.01 -22.70 2.49
N LYS A 319 1.81 -22.88 1.17
CA LYS A 319 0.77 -22.17 0.42
C LYS A 319 -0.62 -22.57 0.92
N ILE A 320 -0.87 -23.86 1.18
CA ILE A 320 -2.14 -24.32 1.74
C ILE A 320 -2.31 -23.78 3.17
N GLU A 321 -1.28 -23.89 4.01
CA GLU A 321 -1.30 -23.41 5.39
C GLU A 321 -1.62 -21.91 5.45
N THR A 322 -0.90 -21.11 4.67
CA THR A 322 -1.08 -19.66 4.63
C THR A 322 -2.44 -19.28 4.07
N THR A 323 -2.87 -19.90 2.97
CA THR A 323 -4.19 -19.64 2.38
C THR A 323 -5.32 -20.00 3.35
N SER A 324 -5.19 -21.11 4.09
CA SER A 324 -6.19 -21.52 5.10
C SER A 324 -6.23 -20.58 6.30
N MET A 325 -5.07 -20.14 6.81
CA MET A 325 -5.00 -19.13 7.88
C MET A 325 -5.60 -17.79 7.43
N VAL A 326 -5.34 -17.39 6.18
CA VAL A 326 -5.93 -16.20 5.58
C VAL A 326 -7.45 -16.30 5.53
N ILE A 327 -8.03 -17.40 5.03
CA ILE A 327 -9.49 -17.55 5.04
C ILE A 327 -10.04 -17.38 6.46
N LEU A 328 -9.44 -18.04 7.47
CA LEU A 328 -9.82 -17.87 8.87
C LEU A 328 -9.73 -16.41 9.35
N ALA A 329 -8.69 -15.68 8.94
CA ALA A 329 -8.56 -14.26 9.23
C ALA A 329 -9.73 -13.46 8.69
N PHE A 330 -10.28 -13.76 7.51
CA PHE A 330 -11.45 -13.03 7.02
C PHE A 330 -12.74 -13.42 7.75
N VAL A 331 -12.98 -14.70 8.01
CA VAL A 331 -14.28 -15.19 8.49
C VAL A 331 -14.51 -15.07 10.00
N THR A 332 -13.46 -14.86 10.81
CA THR A 332 -13.55 -14.90 12.29
C THR A 332 -13.95 -13.57 12.95
N GLY A 333 -14.07 -12.49 12.19
CA GLY A 333 -14.24 -11.12 12.71
C GLY A 333 -15.62 -10.51 12.50
N SER A 334 -15.76 -9.26 12.91
CA SER A 334 -17.00 -8.48 12.77
C SER A 334 -16.99 -7.52 11.57
N GLU A 335 -15.86 -7.41 10.88
CA GLU A 335 -15.68 -6.54 9.72
C GLU A 335 -16.46 -7.06 8.51
N ARG A 336 -16.81 -6.13 7.63
CA ARG A 336 -17.49 -6.47 6.38
C ARG A 336 -16.51 -7.14 5.42
N VAL A 337 -16.76 -8.40 5.08
CA VAL A 337 -15.89 -9.22 4.21
C VAL A 337 -16.54 -9.65 2.89
N ASP A 338 -17.77 -9.22 2.65
CA ASP A 338 -18.51 -9.35 1.39
C ASP A 338 -17.71 -8.80 0.18
N ILE A 339 -16.98 -7.70 0.39
CA ILE A 339 -16.09 -7.11 -0.63
C ILE A 339 -14.94 -8.03 -1.07
N TYR A 340 -14.58 -9.02 -0.24
CA TYR A 340 -13.51 -9.98 -0.52
C TYR A 340 -14.02 -11.34 -1.00
N THR A 341 -15.32 -11.45 -1.31
CA THR A 341 -15.97 -12.72 -1.68
C THR A 341 -15.25 -13.39 -2.86
N ASN A 342 -14.84 -12.63 -3.89
CA ASN A 342 -14.15 -13.20 -5.04
C ASN A 342 -12.79 -13.79 -4.66
N GLN A 343 -12.00 -13.08 -3.86
CA GLN A 343 -10.69 -13.51 -3.37
C GLN A 343 -10.83 -14.76 -2.50
N LEU A 344 -11.79 -14.78 -1.58
CA LEU A 344 -12.04 -15.92 -0.70
C LEU A 344 -12.49 -17.16 -1.49
N ASN A 345 -13.34 -17.00 -2.51
CA ASN A 345 -13.73 -18.12 -3.38
C ASN A 345 -12.55 -18.67 -4.20
N LYS A 346 -11.65 -17.80 -4.70
CA LYS A 346 -10.41 -18.23 -5.36
C LYS A 346 -9.49 -18.99 -4.41
N ALA A 347 -9.35 -18.52 -3.16
CA ALA A 347 -8.56 -19.17 -2.12
C ALA A 347 -9.12 -20.55 -1.74
N ALA A 348 -10.44 -20.66 -1.54
CA ALA A 348 -11.09 -21.95 -1.28
C ALA A 348 -10.91 -22.92 -2.46
N ALA A 349 -11.07 -22.45 -3.70
CA ALA A 349 -10.86 -23.26 -4.89
C ALA A 349 -9.39 -23.72 -5.03
N PHE A 350 -8.43 -22.86 -4.68
CA PHE A 350 -7.01 -23.22 -4.63
C PHE A 350 -6.77 -24.38 -3.64
N ILE A 351 -7.26 -24.28 -2.41
CA ILE A 351 -7.13 -25.33 -1.40
C ILE A 351 -7.73 -26.65 -1.89
N CYS A 352 -8.98 -26.62 -2.38
CA CYS A 352 -9.68 -27.82 -2.85
C CYS A 352 -8.94 -28.49 -4.02
N LYS A 353 -8.53 -27.71 -5.02
CA LYS A 353 -7.80 -28.19 -6.20
C LYS A 353 -6.49 -28.89 -5.84
N ASN A 354 -5.78 -28.39 -4.82
CA ASN A 354 -4.50 -28.98 -4.41
C ASN A 354 -4.68 -30.24 -3.55
N TYR A 355 -5.72 -30.32 -2.71
CA TYR A 355 -6.06 -31.56 -2.02
C TYR A 355 -6.64 -32.64 -2.95
N ASP A 356 -7.24 -32.27 -4.08
CA ASP A 356 -7.72 -33.21 -5.11
C ASP A 356 -6.57 -33.87 -5.90
N ARG A 357 -5.42 -33.19 -6.02
CA ARG A 357 -4.19 -33.67 -6.69
C ARG A 357 -3.37 -34.51 -5.71
N ILE A 358 -3.83 -35.73 -5.46
CA ILE A 358 -3.28 -36.64 -4.44
C ILE A 358 -1.85 -37.06 -4.79
N ASP A 359 -0.91 -36.72 -3.90
CA ASP A 359 0.36 -37.43 -3.63
C ASP A 359 1.18 -36.78 -2.47
N PHE A 360 0.78 -35.60 -1.97
CA PHE A 360 1.46 -34.96 -0.83
C PHE A 360 0.83 -35.32 0.53
N GLU A 361 1.64 -35.84 1.46
CA GLU A 361 1.28 -35.95 2.88
C GLU A 361 1.36 -34.57 3.54
N VAL A 362 0.23 -33.88 3.64
CA VAL A 362 0.12 -32.61 4.38
C VAL A 362 0.03 -32.90 5.89
N ARG A 363 0.68 -32.08 6.71
CA ARG A 363 0.66 -32.20 8.18
C ARG A 363 -0.78 -32.15 8.72
N PRO A 364 -1.11 -32.97 9.74
CA PRO A 364 -2.45 -33.02 10.32
C PRO A 364 -2.98 -31.67 10.83
N ASP A 365 -2.10 -30.81 11.34
CA ASP A 365 -2.48 -29.48 11.84
C ASP A 365 -2.91 -28.53 10.71
N ILE A 366 -2.30 -28.65 9.53
CA ILE A 366 -2.70 -27.88 8.33
C ILE A 366 -4.02 -28.43 7.77
N MET A 367 -4.25 -29.74 7.84
CA MET A 367 -5.55 -30.32 7.47
C MET A 367 -6.65 -29.78 8.39
N LYS A 368 -6.41 -29.77 9.71
CA LYS A 368 -7.31 -29.18 10.71
C LYS A 368 -7.60 -27.71 10.41
N LEU A 369 -6.56 -26.92 10.13
CA LEU A 369 -6.66 -25.51 9.75
C LEU A 369 -7.55 -25.33 8.50
N SER A 370 -7.33 -26.13 7.46
CA SER A 370 -8.07 -26.08 6.20
C SER A 370 -9.55 -26.49 6.38
N ILE A 371 -9.83 -27.52 7.18
CA ILE A 371 -11.20 -27.92 7.53
C ILE A 371 -11.95 -26.79 8.23
N LEU A 372 -11.30 -26.11 9.19
CA LEU A 372 -11.89 -24.99 9.91
C LEU A 372 -12.18 -23.84 8.96
N ALA A 373 -11.22 -23.45 8.13
CA ALA A 373 -11.35 -22.39 7.14
C ALA A 373 -12.56 -22.61 6.20
N LEU A 374 -12.63 -23.78 5.56
CA LEU A 374 -13.66 -24.09 4.56
C LEU A 374 -15.07 -24.19 5.19
N ASN A 375 -15.21 -24.87 6.33
CA ASN A 375 -16.50 -24.99 7.00
C ASN A 375 -17.03 -23.64 7.49
N GLU A 376 -16.14 -22.79 8.01
CA GLU A 376 -16.48 -21.46 8.48
C GLU A 376 -16.94 -20.56 7.33
N MET A 377 -16.20 -20.57 6.21
CA MET A 377 -16.57 -19.84 5.01
C MET A 377 -17.93 -20.26 4.45
N LYS A 378 -18.27 -21.55 4.52
CA LYS A 378 -19.60 -22.06 4.14
C LYS A 378 -20.68 -21.58 5.08
N ARG A 379 -20.42 -21.57 6.40
CA ARG A 379 -21.39 -21.10 7.40
C ARG A 379 -21.72 -19.62 7.24
N GLU A 380 -20.72 -18.80 6.98
CA GLU A 380 -20.88 -17.35 6.76
C GLU A 380 -21.47 -17.00 5.38
N LYS A 381 -21.81 -18.01 4.55
CA LYS A 381 -22.40 -17.85 3.21
C LYS A 381 -21.55 -17.02 2.25
N LEU A 382 -20.23 -17.09 2.40
CA LEU A 382 -19.27 -16.38 1.53
C LEU A 382 -18.87 -17.20 0.30
N LEU A 383 -19.33 -18.45 0.18
CA LEU A 383 -19.10 -19.32 -0.97
C LEU A 383 -20.18 -19.15 -2.03
N LYS A 384 -19.77 -18.96 -3.30
CA LYS A 384 -20.70 -19.04 -4.44
C LYS A 384 -21.14 -20.49 -4.65
N ASP A 385 -22.40 -20.70 -5.01
CA ASP A 385 -23.03 -22.03 -5.12
C ASP A 385 -22.22 -23.04 -5.94
N LYS A 386 -21.56 -22.58 -7.01
CA LYS A 386 -20.75 -23.43 -7.89
C LYS A 386 -19.54 -24.11 -7.20
N TYR A 387 -19.05 -23.58 -6.09
CA TYR A 387 -17.88 -24.11 -5.36
C TYR A 387 -18.25 -25.06 -4.21
N ILE A 388 -19.49 -25.01 -3.72
CA ILE A 388 -19.95 -25.80 -2.56
C ILE A 388 -19.72 -27.31 -2.76
N PRO A 389 -20.08 -27.94 -3.90
CA PRO A 389 -19.90 -29.39 -4.06
C PRO A 389 -18.44 -29.85 -4.04
N GLN A 390 -17.52 -29.05 -4.59
CA GLN A 390 -16.09 -29.39 -4.57
C GLN A 390 -15.52 -29.27 -3.16
N MET A 391 -15.93 -28.22 -2.44
CA MET A 391 -15.52 -27.99 -1.07
C MET A 391 -15.99 -29.10 -0.13
N ASP A 392 -17.27 -29.50 -0.22
CA ASP A 392 -17.82 -30.57 0.62
C ASP A 392 -17.05 -31.88 0.43
N ARG A 393 -16.77 -32.28 -0.82
CA ARG A 393 -15.93 -33.46 -1.12
C ARG A 393 -14.52 -33.35 -0.53
N THR A 394 -13.91 -32.17 -0.60
CA THR A 394 -12.57 -31.94 -0.03
C THR A 394 -12.60 -32.10 1.48
N VAL A 395 -13.56 -31.49 2.17
CA VAL A 395 -13.70 -31.56 3.62
C VAL A 395 -13.98 -32.99 4.09
N GLU A 396 -14.88 -33.72 3.42
CA GLU A 396 -15.16 -35.14 3.72
C GLU A 396 -13.89 -35.99 3.63
N LYS A 397 -13.11 -35.83 2.55
CA LYS A 397 -11.85 -36.54 2.36
C LYS A 397 -10.82 -36.21 3.45
N LEU A 398 -10.69 -34.96 3.86
CA LEU A 398 -9.78 -34.58 4.95
C LEU A 398 -10.21 -35.20 6.29
N TYR A 399 -11.51 -35.25 6.56
CA TYR A 399 -12.04 -35.95 7.73
C TYR A 399 -11.73 -37.45 7.71
N GLU A 400 -11.88 -38.12 6.56
CA GLU A 400 -11.52 -39.53 6.39
C GLU A 400 -10.03 -39.77 6.66
N VAL A 401 -9.15 -38.93 6.11
CA VAL A 401 -7.70 -39.03 6.34
C VAL A 401 -7.36 -38.88 7.82
N LEU A 402 -7.90 -37.87 8.49
CA LEU A 402 -7.67 -37.65 9.93
C LEU A 402 -8.24 -38.77 10.82
N ASN A 403 -9.32 -39.43 10.41
CA ASN A 403 -9.90 -40.56 11.14
C ASN A 403 -9.18 -41.90 10.87
N SER A 404 -8.44 -42.00 9.76
CA SER A 404 -7.79 -43.25 9.32
C SER A 404 -6.50 -43.61 10.09
N LYS A 405 -5.77 -42.62 10.61
CA LYS A 405 -4.52 -42.81 11.37
C LYS A 405 -4.79 -42.64 12.88
N ASP A 406 -4.32 -43.59 13.70
CA ASP A 406 -4.51 -43.54 15.17
C ASP A 406 -3.89 -42.26 15.80
N GLU A 407 -2.79 -41.78 15.24
CA GLU A 407 -2.09 -40.56 15.69
C GLU A 407 -2.93 -39.28 15.49
N THR A 408 -3.79 -39.23 14.46
CA THR A 408 -4.59 -38.05 14.11
C THR A 408 -6.04 -38.13 14.58
N LYS A 409 -6.46 -39.29 15.11
CA LYS A 409 -7.82 -39.53 15.58
C LYS A 409 -8.27 -38.58 16.68
N SER A 410 -7.34 -38.17 17.55
CA SER A 410 -7.59 -37.15 18.58
C SER A 410 -7.93 -35.78 17.98
N ILE A 411 -7.28 -35.40 16.87
CA ILE A 411 -7.54 -34.16 16.13
C ILE A 411 -8.94 -34.21 15.50
N PHE A 412 -9.28 -35.33 14.88
CA PHE A 412 -10.62 -35.58 14.31
C PHE A 412 -11.73 -35.48 15.37
N GLU A 413 -11.57 -36.16 16.51
CA GLU A 413 -12.56 -36.10 17.60
C GLU A 413 -12.72 -34.68 18.16
N ASN A 414 -11.62 -33.93 18.30
CA ASN A 414 -11.64 -32.55 18.76
C ASN A 414 -12.37 -31.63 17.77
N LEU A 415 -12.12 -31.78 16.46
CA LEU A 415 -12.80 -31.01 15.41
C LEU A 415 -14.33 -31.15 15.49
N ILE A 416 -14.83 -32.36 15.78
CA ILE A 416 -16.27 -32.64 15.87
C ILE A 416 -16.86 -32.21 17.22
N LYS A 417 -16.16 -32.48 18.33
CA LYS A 417 -16.71 -32.28 19.69
C LYS A 417 -16.60 -30.83 20.18
N ASN A 418 -15.57 -30.09 19.78
CA ASN A 418 -15.32 -28.75 20.27
C ASN A 418 -16.08 -27.69 19.45
N SER A 419 -16.36 -26.54 20.09
CA SER A 419 -16.87 -25.37 19.36
C SER A 419 -15.81 -24.82 18.41
N PHE A 420 -16.26 -24.10 17.36
CA PHE A 420 -15.36 -23.44 16.41
C PHE A 420 -14.31 -22.58 17.12
N LYS A 421 -14.71 -21.73 18.08
CA LYS A 421 -13.79 -20.88 18.86
C LYS A 421 -12.75 -21.69 19.64
N LYS A 422 -13.10 -22.86 20.17
CA LYS A 422 -12.17 -23.74 20.91
C LYS A 422 -11.22 -24.47 19.95
N ASN A 423 -11.69 -24.88 18.78
CA ASN A 423 -10.83 -25.44 17.73
C ASN A 423 -9.88 -24.37 17.15
N LEU A 424 -10.36 -23.15 16.91
CA LEU A 424 -9.57 -22.02 16.46
C LEU A 424 -8.47 -21.65 17.46
N ALA A 425 -8.79 -21.56 18.76
CA ALA A 425 -7.80 -21.28 19.80
C ALA A 425 -6.71 -22.36 19.87
N SER A 426 -7.07 -23.63 19.63
CA SER A 426 -6.12 -24.75 19.63
C SER A 426 -5.19 -24.82 18.41
N LEU A 427 -5.23 -23.81 17.51
CA LEU A 427 -4.24 -23.64 16.44
C LEU A 427 -3.03 -22.81 16.91
N PHE A 428 -3.12 -22.16 18.07
CA PHE A 428 -2.09 -21.27 18.59
C PHE A 428 -1.40 -21.86 19.82
N ALA A 429 -0.16 -21.44 20.05
CA ALA A 429 0.64 -21.78 21.21
C ALA A 429 0.01 -21.19 22.48
N LEU A 430 -0.11 -22.03 23.50
CA LEU A 430 -0.54 -21.62 24.84
C LEU A 430 0.69 -21.38 25.70
N SER A 431 0.62 -20.35 26.54
CA SER A 431 1.61 -20.09 27.60
C SER A 431 1.84 -21.30 28.50
N GLU A 432 2.99 -21.34 29.19
CA GLU A 432 3.39 -22.46 30.06
C GLU A 432 2.36 -22.82 31.14
N ASN A 433 1.53 -21.85 31.55
CA ASN A 433 0.46 -22.04 32.54
C ASN A 433 -0.91 -22.38 31.93
N GLY A 434 -1.00 -22.43 30.60
CA GLY A 434 -2.19 -22.78 29.82
C GLY A 434 -3.33 -21.75 29.88
N LYS A 435 -3.10 -20.54 30.39
CA LYS A 435 -4.16 -19.54 30.64
C LYS A 435 -4.35 -18.53 29.52
N TYR A 436 -3.32 -18.23 28.74
CA TYR A 436 -3.36 -17.29 27.62
C TYR A 436 -2.60 -17.84 26.42
N ILE A 437 -2.96 -17.35 25.23
CA ILE A 437 -2.26 -17.62 23.97
C ILE A 437 -0.99 -16.77 23.95
N GLU A 438 0.15 -17.39 23.63
CA GLU A 438 1.47 -16.76 23.55
C GLU A 438 2.07 -17.10 22.19
N GLU A 439 1.99 -16.17 21.25
CA GLU A 439 2.45 -16.32 19.87
C GLU A 439 3.46 -15.23 19.55
N GLU A 440 4.58 -15.61 18.94
CA GLU A 440 5.53 -14.66 18.40
C GLU A 440 5.06 -14.25 16.99
N ILE A 441 4.71 -12.97 16.82
CA ILE A 441 4.27 -12.41 15.54
C ILE A 441 5.34 -11.44 15.05
N THR A 442 5.93 -11.72 13.88
CA THR A 442 6.93 -10.85 13.30
C THR A 442 6.48 -10.35 11.93
N ILE A 443 6.21 -9.04 11.84
CA ILE A 443 5.88 -8.39 10.57
C ILE A 443 7.10 -7.57 10.13
N GLU A 444 7.96 -8.17 9.29
CA GLU A 444 9.16 -7.50 8.76
C GLU A 444 8.82 -6.64 7.52
N GLU A 445 8.14 -7.24 6.54
CA GLU A 445 7.66 -6.60 5.31
C GLU A 445 6.21 -7.04 5.05
N GLU A 446 5.31 -6.09 4.77
CA GLU A 446 3.88 -6.39 4.59
C GLU A 446 3.62 -7.40 3.45
N ARG A 447 4.47 -7.46 2.42
CA ARG A 447 4.31 -8.42 1.33
C ARG A 447 4.77 -9.85 1.68
N ASN A 448 5.69 -9.99 2.64
CA ASN A 448 6.39 -11.23 2.95
C ASN A 448 6.08 -11.72 4.38
N SER A 449 4.97 -11.25 4.97
CA SER A 449 4.52 -11.63 6.31
C SER A 449 3.00 -11.85 6.34
N ILE A 450 2.45 -12.37 5.24
CA ILE A 450 1.03 -12.68 5.05
C ILE A 450 0.56 -13.69 6.08
N PHE A 451 1.35 -14.72 6.37
CA PHE A 451 0.98 -15.73 7.37
C PHE A 451 0.86 -15.12 8.78
N ASP A 452 1.87 -14.37 9.21
CA ASP A 452 1.90 -13.73 10.53
C ASP A 452 0.85 -12.62 10.66
N MET A 453 0.56 -11.88 9.60
CA MET A 453 -0.54 -10.92 9.57
C MET A 453 -1.91 -11.59 9.66
N ALA A 454 -2.09 -12.74 9.00
CA ALA A 454 -3.33 -13.51 9.09
C ALA A 454 -3.51 -14.09 10.50
N LYS A 455 -2.44 -14.66 11.08
CA LYS A 455 -2.42 -15.08 12.50
C LYS A 455 -2.82 -13.92 13.42
N LEU A 456 -2.16 -12.77 13.29
CA LEU A 456 -2.46 -11.58 14.10
C LEU A 456 -3.92 -11.14 13.96
N ALA A 457 -4.49 -11.19 12.75
CA ALA A 457 -5.89 -10.83 12.51
C ALA A 457 -6.86 -11.80 13.19
N VAL A 458 -6.56 -13.11 13.19
CA VAL A 458 -7.32 -14.11 13.95
C VAL A 458 -7.16 -13.89 15.46
N LEU A 459 -5.93 -13.66 15.94
CA LEU A 459 -5.67 -13.42 17.36
C LEU A 459 -6.48 -12.24 17.90
N LYS A 460 -6.55 -11.14 17.15
CA LYS A 460 -7.35 -9.96 17.50
C LYS A 460 -8.86 -10.25 17.69
N THR A 461 -9.39 -11.35 17.15
CA THR A 461 -10.80 -11.76 17.40
C THR A 461 -11.03 -12.32 18.80
N PHE A 462 -10.00 -12.86 19.44
CA PHE A 462 -10.08 -13.30 20.85
C PHE A 462 -10.02 -12.11 21.82
N ASN A 463 -9.56 -10.94 21.36
CA ASN A 463 -9.26 -9.78 22.20
C ASN A 463 -10.48 -8.96 22.65
N VAL A 464 -11.70 -9.34 22.23
CA VAL A 464 -12.95 -8.81 22.83
C VAL A 464 -13.10 -9.23 24.32
N SER A 465 -12.19 -10.08 24.83
CA SER A 465 -12.16 -10.54 26.23
C SER A 465 -10.85 -10.30 27.02
N GLY A 466 -9.89 -9.52 26.50
CA GLY A 466 -8.70 -9.09 27.28
C GLY A 466 -7.70 -10.18 27.65
N ALA A 467 -7.39 -11.11 26.73
CA ALA A 467 -6.61 -12.32 27.02
C ALA A 467 -5.44 -12.56 26.05
N LEU A 468 -4.78 -11.50 25.56
CA LEU A 468 -3.58 -11.59 24.73
C LEU A 468 -2.45 -10.78 25.35
N LYS A 469 -1.25 -11.37 25.36
CA LYS A 469 -0.04 -10.79 25.90
C LYS A 469 1.15 -11.18 25.03
#